data_AF-A0A497PBV7-F1
#
_entry.id   AF-A0A497PBV7-F1
#
_cell.length_a   1.000
_cell.length_b   1.000
_cell.length_c   1.000
_cell.angle_alpha   90.00
_cell.angle_beta   90.00
_cell.angle_gamma   90.00
#
_symmetry.space_group_name_H-M   'P 1'
#
loop_
_entity.id
_entity.type
_entity.pdbx_description
1 polymer ?
#
loop_
_entity_poly.entity_id
_entity_poly.type
_entity_poly.pdbx_seq_one_letter_code
_entity_poly.pdbx_strand_id
1 'polypeptide(L)'
;MAAITTVKGRVIEVTWDTASGNWNIVDDLPGFAKSGLLISNIRFDPSAANDELLIREGSNTGPALFRRTADGVADQREGSFPRGSRIFPYILFSEQTFTTFGDVSIIFNLL
;
A
#
# COMPACT_ATOMS: atom_id res chain seq x y z
N MET A 1 6.23 12.79 -9.11
CA MET A 1 5.36 11.87 -9.89
C MET A 1 4.52 11.08 -8.90
N ALA A 2 3.35 10.60 -9.30
CA ALA A 2 2.47 9.83 -8.42
C ALA A 2 2.95 8.38 -8.32
N ALA A 3 2.45 7.66 -7.32
CA ALA A 3 2.63 6.21 -7.22
C ALA A 3 2.10 5.51 -8.48
N ILE A 4 2.73 4.40 -8.88
CA ILE A 4 2.31 3.60 -10.04
C ILE A 4 1.33 2.54 -9.54
N THR A 5 0.13 2.51 -10.11
CA THR A 5 -0.92 1.57 -9.73
C THR A 5 -1.21 0.61 -10.87
N THR A 6 -1.07 -0.69 -10.62
CA THR A 6 -1.40 -1.76 -11.57
C THR A 6 -2.57 -2.58 -11.03
N VAL A 7 -3.66 -2.70 -11.82
CA VAL A 7 -4.84 -3.50 -11.45
C VAL A 7 -4.91 -4.74 -12.35
N LYS A 8 -4.94 -5.93 -11.74
CA LYS A 8 -5.05 -7.22 -12.44
C LYS A 8 -6.09 -8.10 -11.75
N GLY A 9 -7.33 -8.08 -12.25
CA GLY A 9 -8.43 -8.83 -11.65
C GLY A 9 -8.72 -8.37 -10.22
N ARG A 10 -8.47 -9.25 -9.23
CA ARG A 10 -8.66 -8.95 -7.80
C ARG A 10 -7.37 -8.50 -7.09
N VAL A 11 -6.33 -8.17 -7.84
CA VAL A 11 -5.05 -7.73 -7.28
C VAL A 11 -4.79 -6.29 -7.71
N ILE A 12 -4.45 -5.45 -6.74
CA ILE A 12 -3.95 -4.09 -6.97
C ILE A 12 -2.52 -4.06 -6.45
N GLU A 13 -1.58 -3.68 -7.30
CA GLU A 13 -0.17 -3.53 -6.98
C GLU A 13 0.20 -2.05 -7.07
N VAL A 14 0.89 -1.55 -6.05
CA VAL A 14 1.33 -0.16 -5.94
C VAL A 14 2.84 -0.12 -5.77
N THR A 15 3.51 0.64 -6.61
CA THR A 15 4.97 0.84 -6.58
C THR A 15 5.31 2.32 -6.74
N TRP A 16 6.58 2.66 -6.49
CA TRP A 16 7.13 4.00 -6.73
C TRP A 16 8.37 3.89 -7.58
N ASP A 17 8.47 4.71 -8.63
CA ASP A 17 9.69 4.86 -9.45
C ASP A 17 10.62 5.97 -8.92
N THR A 18 10.09 6.85 -8.07
CA THR A 18 10.74 8.05 -7.56
C THR A 18 10.31 8.29 -6.12
N ALA A 19 11.12 9.06 -5.39
CA ALA A 19 10.88 9.41 -3.99
C ALA A 19 9.76 10.45 -3.79
N SER A 20 8.59 10.26 -4.38
CA SER A 20 7.50 11.24 -4.32
C SER A 20 6.13 10.64 -4.60
N GLY A 21 5.08 11.33 -4.15
CA GLY A 21 3.70 11.02 -4.52
C GLY A 21 3.00 10.16 -3.47
N ASN A 22 1.99 10.72 -2.82
CA ASN A 22 1.10 9.94 -1.99
C ASN A 22 0.26 9.00 -2.86
N TRP A 23 -0.22 7.92 -2.27
CA TRP A 23 -1.18 7.04 -2.93
C TRP A 23 -2.47 6.97 -2.13
N ASN A 24 -3.60 7.14 -2.81
CA ASN A 24 -4.91 6.98 -2.20
C ASN A 24 -5.97 6.63 -3.24
N ILE A 25 -7.07 6.04 -2.77
CA ILE A 25 -8.11 5.57 -3.70
C ILE A 25 -8.83 6.68 -4.47
N VAL A 26 -8.85 7.92 -3.98
CA VAL A 26 -9.60 9.02 -4.63
C VAL A 26 -8.85 9.46 -5.88
N ASP A 27 -7.54 9.61 -5.77
CA ASP A 27 -6.69 10.10 -6.86
C ASP A 27 -6.23 8.96 -7.78
N ASP A 28 -5.86 7.81 -7.22
CA ASP A 28 -5.20 6.72 -7.97
C ASP A 28 -6.16 5.61 -8.43
N LEU A 29 -7.35 5.51 -7.80
CA LEU A 29 -8.37 4.51 -8.12
C LEU A 29 -9.79 5.12 -8.13
N PRO A 30 -10.05 6.15 -8.96
CA PRO A 30 -11.28 6.95 -8.86
C PRO A 30 -12.58 6.13 -8.98
N GLY A 31 -12.55 5.00 -9.68
CA GLY A 31 -13.69 4.06 -9.75
C GLY A 31 -14.10 3.44 -8.41
N PHE A 32 -13.19 3.41 -7.43
CA PHE A 32 -13.39 2.90 -6.08
C PHE A 32 -13.55 4.00 -5.03
N ALA A 33 -13.40 5.28 -5.40
CA ALA A 33 -13.36 6.42 -4.47
C ALA A 33 -14.57 6.50 -3.53
N LYS A 34 -15.77 6.09 -3.98
CA LYS A 34 -16.99 6.08 -3.15
C LYS A 34 -17.18 4.78 -2.36
N SER A 35 -16.63 3.69 -2.86
CA SER A 35 -16.90 2.34 -2.34
C SER A 35 -15.80 1.84 -1.41
N GLY A 36 -14.59 2.39 -1.47
CA GLY A 36 -13.41 1.79 -0.87
C GLY A 36 -13.04 0.47 -1.55
N LEU A 37 -12.03 -0.18 -1.00
CA LEU A 37 -11.54 -1.49 -1.43
C LEU A 37 -11.99 -2.55 -0.42
N LEU A 38 -12.56 -3.65 -0.90
CA LEU A 38 -12.88 -4.81 -0.06
C LEU A 38 -11.66 -5.72 0.01
N ILE A 39 -10.79 -5.50 0.99
CA ILE A 39 -9.47 -6.12 1.06
C ILE A 39 -9.49 -7.34 1.97
N SER A 40 -8.95 -8.45 1.46
CA SER A 40 -8.75 -9.71 2.20
C SER A 40 -7.36 -9.80 2.83
N ASN A 41 -6.34 -9.30 2.14
CA ASN A 41 -4.96 -9.29 2.60
C ASN A 41 -4.18 -8.14 1.95
N ILE A 42 -3.20 -7.60 2.69
CA ILE A 42 -2.17 -6.71 2.18
C ILE A 42 -0.83 -7.43 2.30
N ARG A 43 -0.04 -7.44 1.22
CA ARG A 43 1.35 -7.88 1.21
C ARG A 43 2.26 -6.71 0.91
N PHE A 44 3.38 -6.66 1.61
CA PHE A 44 4.47 -5.70 1.44
C PHE A 44 5.73 -6.47 1.06
N ASP A 45 6.22 -6.20 -0.15
CA ASP A 45 7.47 -6.72 -0.68
C ASP A 45 8.53 -5.60 -0.57
N PRO A 46 9.43 -5.65 0.43
CA PRO A 46 10.39 -4.59 0.70
C PRO A 46 11.57 -4.60 -0.29
N SER A 47 12.18 -3.43 -0.47
CA SER A 47 13.38 -3.25 -1.31
C SER A 47 14.69 -3.43 -0.55
N ALA A 48 14.68 -3.31 0.78
CA ALA A 48 15.83 -3.52 1.66
C ALA A 48 15.41 -3.77 3.11
N ALA A 49 16.41 -4.01 3.98
CA ALA A 49 16.21 -3.99 5.42
C ALA A 49 15.88 -2.58 5.91
N ASN A 50 15.03 -2.48 6.94
CA ASN A 50 14.50 -1.26 7.53
C ASN A 50 13.54 -0.44 6.64
N ASP A 51 13.12 -0.98 5.50
CA ASP A 51 11.99 -0.39 4.77
C ASP A 51 10.73 -0.50 5.65
N GLU A 52 10.12 0.65 5.92
CA GLU A 52 8.87 0.77 6.67
C GLU A 52 7.74 1.13 5.71
N LEU A 53 6.67 0.33 5.79
CA LEU A 53 5.38 0.63 5.20
C LEU A 53 4.37 1.02 6.29
N LEU A 54 3.74 2.17 6.12
CA LEU A 54 2.57 2.63 6.87
C LEU A 54 1.41 2.95 5.92
N ILE A 55 0.29 2.25 6.10
CA ILE A 55 -0.99 2.51 5.44
C ILE A 55 -1.98 3.02 6.48
N ARG A 56 -2.64 4.13 6.17
CA ARG A 56 -3.68 4.79 6.98
C ARG A 56 -5.06 4.62 6.36
N GLU A 57 -6.10 4.85 7.15
CA GLU A 57 -7.49 4.89 6.67
C GLU A 57 -7.90 6.31 6.27
N GLY A 58 -8.29 6.47 5.00
CA GLY A 58 -8.97 7.62 4.42
C GLY A 58 -8.10 8.85 4.15
N SER A 59 -7.14 9.17 5.01
CA SER A 59 -6.35 10.39 4.91
C SER A 59 -4.95 10.29 5.52
N ASN A 60 -4.14 11.34 5.34
CA ASN A 60 -2.81 11.49 5.93
C ASN A 60 -2.81 11.59 7.47
N THR A 61 -3.97 11.83 8.09
CA THR A 61 -4.15 11.87 9.55
C THR A 61 -5.01 10.72 10.06
N GLY A 62 -5.40 9.80 9.19
CA GLY A 62 -6.19 8.63 9.53
C GLY A 62 -5.48 7.66 10.46
N PRO A 63 -6.22 6.77 11.14
CA PRO A 63 -5.63 5.71 11.96
C PRO A 63 -4.79 4.77 11.10
N ALA A 64 -3.72 4.22 11.68
CA ALA A 64 -2.89 3.21 11.03
C ALA A 64 -3.67 1.90 10.86
N LEU A 65 -3.75 1.41 9.62
CA LEU A 65 -4.34 0.12 9.27
C LEU A 65 -3.29 -0.99 9.22
N PHE A 66 -2.13 -0.65 8.68
CA PHE A 66 -1.05 -1.57 8.45
C PHE A 66 0.27 -0.84 8.65
N ARG A 67 1.09 -1.32 9.58
CA ARG A 67 2.46 -0.84 9.77
C ARG A 67 3.40 -2.03 9.88
N ARG A 68 4.42 -2.07 9.03
CA ARG A 68 5.44 -3.12 9.05
C ARG A 68 6.80 -2.55 8.68
N THR A 69 7.82 -3.09 9.33
CA THR A 69 9.22 -2.85 9.00
C THR A 69 9.83 -4.18 8.57
N ALA A 70 10.55 -4.17 7.46
CA ALA A 70 11.22 -5.35 6.93
C ALA A 70 12.62 -5.54 7.54
N ASP A 71 13.01 -6.79 7.78
CA ASP A 71 14.36 -7.15 8.21
C ASP A 71 15.31 -7.36 7.01
N GLY A 72 14.77 -7.40 5.79
CA GLY A 72 15.52 -7.55 4.54
C GLY A 72 14.62 -7.75 3.31
N VAL A 73 15.21 -7.85 2.12
CA VAL A 73 14.47 -7.99 0.84
C VAL A 73 13.60 -9.25 0.75
N ALA A 74 14.00 -10.32 1.44
CA ALA A 74 13.26 -11.58 1.43
C ALA A 74 12.14 -11.62 2.50
N ASP A 75 12.05 -10.60 3.35
CA ASP A 75 11.11 -10.54 4.45
C ASP A 75 9.79 -9.91 4.01
N GLN A 76 9.05 -10.65 3.19
CA GLN A 76 7.70 -10.27 2.78
C GLN A 76 6.79 -10.20 4.00
N ARG A 77 6.12 -9.07 4.20
CA ARG A 77 5.24 -8.85 5.34
C ARG A 77 3.78 -8.85 4.90
N GLU A 78 2.93 -9.57 5.62
CA GLU A 78 1.51 -9.67 5.30
C GLU A 78 0.60 -9.26 6.46
N GLY A 79 -0.60 -8.81 6.11
CA GLY A 79 -1.67 -8.46 7.03
C GLY A 79 -3.01 -8.94 6.48
N SER A 80 -3.63 -9.86 7.20
CA SER A 80 -4.93 -10.42 6.83
C SER A 80 -6.08 -9.61 7.43
N PHE A 81 -7.11 -9.38 6.63
CA PHE A 81 -8.32 -8.66 7.00
C PHE A 81 -9.51 -9.64 7.00
N PRO A 82 -10.10 -9.94 8.18
CA PRO A 82 -11.16 -10.94 8.27
C PRO A 82 -12.34 -10.63 7.34
N ARG A 83 -12.77 -11.61 6.54
CA ARG A 83 -13.96 -11.58 5.67
C ARG A 83 -14.02 -10.47 4.61
N GLY A 84 -12.90 -9.81 4.30
CA GLY A 84 -12.91 -8.64 3.44
C GLY A 84 -13.31 -7.40 4.24
N SER A 85 -12.33 -6.59 4.64
CA SER A 85 -12.61 -5.30 5.27
C SER A 85 -12.72 -4.23 4.19
N ARG A 86 -13.79 -3.44 4.23
CA ARG A 86 -13.93 -2.29 3.33
C ARG A 86 -13.12 -1.14 3.91
N ILE A 87 -12.06 -0.77 3.21
CA ILE A 87 -11.10 0.25 3.67
C ILE A 87 -10.81 1.26 2.57
N PHE A 88 -10.36 2.43 2.99
CA PHE A 88 -9.97 3.55 2.13
C PHE A 88 -8.46 3.79 2.30
N PRO A 89 -7.60 2.89 1.80
CA PRO A 89 -6.18 2.97 2.11
C PRO A 89 -5.56 4.27 1.58
N TYR A 90 -4.74 4.87 2.45
CA TYR A 90 -3.98 6.08 2.19
C TYR A 90 -2.52 5.82 2.57
N ILE A 91 -1.61 6.07 1.64
CA ILE A 91 -0.16 5.94 1.85
C ILE A 91 0.44 7.33 1.70
N LEU A 92 0.87 7.89 2.83
CA LEU A 92 1.62 9.13 2.87
C LEU A 92 3.08 8.83 2.59
N PHE A 93 3.59 9.20 1.42
CA PHE A 93 4.93 8.78 1.01
C PHE A 93 6.03 9.28 1.96
N SER A 94 5.88 10.48 2.53
CA SER A 94 6.84 11.04 3.48
C SER A 94 6.94 10.29 4.82
N GLU A 95 6.06 9.32 5.08
CA GLU A 95 6.13 8.43 6.25
C GLU A 95 6.75 7.07 5.94
N GLN A 96 7.15 6.83 4.70
CA GLN A 96 7.76 5.58 4.27
C GLN A 96 9.29 5.72 4.29
N THR A 97 9.98 4.61 4.50
CA THR A 97 11.45 4.57 4.50
C THR A 97 12.00 3.65 3.41
N PHE A 98 11.38 3.63 2.23
CA PHE A 98 11.80 2.78 1.11
C PHE A 98 13.20 3.14 0.62
N THR A 99 14.08 2.15 0.59
CA THR A 99 15.50 2.33 0.25
C THR A 99 15.72 2.39 -1.26
N THR A 100 15.08 1.51 -2.04
CA THR A 100 15.23 1.43 -3.50
C THR A 100 13.86 1.50 -4.18
N PHE A 101 13.65 2.58 -4.95
CA PHE A 101 12.46 2.74 -5.78
C PHE A 101 12.48 1.78 -6.97
N GLY A 102 11.31 1.29 -7.38
CA GLY A 102 11.13 0.27 -8.41
C GLY A 102 11.16 -1.16 -7.87
N ASP A 103 11.84 -1.39 -6.74
CA ASP A 103 12.00 -2.71 -6.14
C ASP A 103 11.04 -2.96 -4.95
N VAL A 104 10.34 -1.91 -4.49
CA VAL A 104 9.31 -2.00 -3.44
C VAL A 104 7.93 -2.20 -4.06
N SER A 105 7.14 -3.14 -3.53
CA SER A 105 5.77 -3.38 -3.99
C SER A 105 4.79 -3.56 -2.82
N ILE A 106 3.61 -2.96 -2.96
CA ILE A 106 2.50 -3.10 -2.02
C ILE A 106 1.33 -3.70 -2.76
N ILE A 107 0.85 -4.83 -2.28
CA ILE A 107 -0.15 -5.64 -2.97
C ILE A 107 -1.39 -5.75 -2.11
N PHE A 108 -2.50 -5.24 -2.64
CA PHE A 108 -3.83 -5.38 -2.06
C PHE A 108 -4.57 -6.53 -2.77
N ASN A 109 -4.88 -7.58 -2.02
CA ASN A 109 -5.68 -8.70 -2.49
C ASN A 109 -7.16 -8.46 -2.14
N LEU A 110 -7.99 -8.26 -3.16
CA LEU A 110 -9.42 -8.00 -3.02
C LEU A 110 -10.23 -9.29 -2.86
N LEU A 111 -11.36 -9.21 -2.16
CA LEU A 111 -12.32 -10.30 -2.02
C LEU A 111 -13.16 -10.49 -3.30
#